data_AF-A0A0F9TT84-F1
#
_entry.id   AF-A0A0F9TT84-F1
#
_cell.length_a   1.000
_cell.length_b   1.000
_cell.length_c   1.000
_cell.angle_alpha   90.00
_cell.angle_beta   90.00
_cell.angle_gamma   90.00
#
_symmetry.space_group_name_H-M   'P 1'
#
loop_
_entity.id
_entity.type
_entity.pdbx_description
1 polymer ?
#
loop_
_entity_poly.entity_id
_entity_poly.type
_entity_poly.pdbx_seq_one_letter_code
_entity_poly.pdbx_strand_id
1 'polypeptide(L)'
;MARVKIGGHLILSYEFENYRDTYWVSLSKFIIEKYGKKEFDEHFEVEAILLDCFQFLVDEFKALIYEEESLSFFNYVFYLNEESWDFLIKTRSGLSFGEIDENDFSRYRRILKLVLEQGCDIDLIWGEFPTSQEVYRMDEKIQKLFYLGIWIYTFADYISFQKMITDAKKINFDDNDYIGVYWKRHYGESYAQLFPKTEDDYVKGVFEEKAVDELKVAINECFEIDYDFAGGLIFEIKKHFSKSKFQTIEPYVLPINLLKKYSIDKRVAECFYDGLSLSRENKMSIEDVILKPYSTERYMYRPILIYQVAGVARALVGEGKFGEAIYVLATNAISWNTIPLDWRENKCMVKYMSRKGNEHDSILEDKVEEILLSKELRFCRNIKSFKRKGLDNINIDNEVAGEIDFIIVDEERKRIIVADSKYNKAKYEAVGFRTDYTNFSNKYEPKILKKVDWISNNKLIVQEHLKIIYKIEELDISKFEVEGLFFINTPTFYMFNGNYKAITLNQLDNYLSSEYQEEKVKYTSEEGQNYLIEHPYFK
;
A
#
# COMPACT_ATOMS: atom_id res chain seq x y z
N MET A 1 -20.51 13.81 20.22
CA MET A 1 -20.72 12.60 19.41
C MET A 1 -21.50 12.94 18.16
N ALA A 2 -20.83 13.41 17.11
CA ALA A 2 -21.51 13.73 15.85
C ALA A 2 -21.57 12.50 14.94
N ARG A 3 -22.72 11.82 14.96
CA ARG A 3 -23.20 11.06 13.80
C ARG A 3 -23.41 12.07 12.67
N VAL A 4 -22.55 12.07 11.68
CA VAL A 4 -22.63 12.96 10.54
C VAL A 4 -23.39 12.28 9.41
N LYS A 5 -24.34 13.00 8.81
CA LYS A 5 -25.10 12.49 7.66
C LYS A 5 -24.78 13.31 6.41
N ILE A 6 -23.98 12.76 5.50
CA ILE A 6 -23.55 13.42 4.25
C ILE A 6 -24.11 12.67 3.06
N GLY A 7 -24.85 13.36 2.18
CA GLY A 7 -25.41 12.72 0.98
C GLY A 7 -26.34 11.53 1.26
N GLY A 8 -26.92 11.48 2.48
CA GLY A 8 -27.77 10.38 2.93
C GLY A 8 -27.03 9.28 3.73
N HIS A 9 -25.70 9.29 3.76
CA HIS A 9 -24.87 8.26 4.40
C HIS A 9 -24.48 8.63 5.81
N LEU A 10 -24.53 7.64 6.72
CA LEU A 10 -24.10 7.80 8.10
C LEU A 10 -22.59 7.55 8.21
N ILE A 11 -21.87 8.54 8.73
CA ILE A 11 -20.45 8.44 9.06
C ILE A 11 -20.27 8.94 10.48
N LEU A 12 -19.43 8.26 11.26
CA LEU A 12 -19.08 8.74 12.59
C LEU A 12 -17.89 9.69 12.48
N SER A 13 -18.04 10.93 12.95
CA SER A 13 -16.92 11.87 13.07
C SER A 13 -15.92 11.41 14.13
N TYR A 14 -14.69 11.90 14.04
CA TYR A 14 -13.63 11.51 14.95
C TYR A 14 -13.49 12.51 16.11
N GLU A 15 -13.60 12.03 17.35
CA GLU A 15 -13.49 12.87 18.56
C GLU A 15 -12.31 12.42 19.45
N PHE A 16 -11.19 13.16 19.42
CA PHE A 16 -9.97 12.84 20.18
C PHE A 16 -10.09 13.08 21.68
N GLU A 17 -10.75 14.16 22.09
CA GLU A 17 -10.59 14.75 23.42
C GLU A 17 -11.03 13.81 24.55
N ASN A 18 -12.13 13.08 24.36
CA ASN A 18 -12.73 12.25 25.40
C ASN A 18 -11.92 10.99 25.74
N TYR A 19 -11.02 10.53 24.85
CA TYR A 19 -10.31 9.25 25.00
C TYR A 19 -8.83 9.40 25.32
N ARG A 20 -8.26 10.59 25.09
CA ARG A 20 -6.87 10.90 25.43
C ARG A 20 -6.58 10.67 26.90
N ASP A 21 -7.44 11.17 27.78
CA ASP A 21 -7.25 11.06 29.24
C ASP A 21 -7.42 9.63 29.78
N THR A 22 -7.90 8.69 28.95
CA THR A 22 -7.96 7.27 29.33
C THR A 22 -6.73 6.53 28.82
N TYR A 23 -6.55 6.50 27.49
CA TYR A 23 -5.55 5.63 26.87
C TYR A 23 -4.16 6.27 26.88
N TRP A 24 -4.04 7.57 26.67
CA TRP A 24 -2.74 8.25 26.64
C TRP A 24 -2.09 8.34 28.01
N VAL A 25 -2.90 8.59 29.05
CA VAL A 25 -2.46 8.51 30.47
C VAL A 25 -1.92 7.11 30.76
N SER A 26 -2.67 6.07 30.40
CA SER A 26 -2.31 4.68 30.71
C SER A 26 -1.06 4.24 29.96
N LEU A 27 -0.96 4.58 28.67
CA LEU A 27 0.24 4.35 27.86
C LEU A 27 1.45 5.06 28.45
N SER A 28 1.33 6.33 28.81
CA SER A 28 2.45 7.11 29.34
C SER A 28 2.96 6.55 30.65
N LYS A 29 2.05 6.15 31.56
CA LYS A 29 2.41 5.45 32.80
C LYS A 29 3.14 4.14 32.54
N PHE A 30 2.63 3.33 31.62
CA PHE A 30 3.26 2.07 31.23
C PHE A 30 4.71 2.28 30.75
N ILE A 31 4.97 3.29 29.91
CA ILE A 31 6.32 3.59 29.44
C ILE A 31 7.20 4.16 30.56
N ILE A 32 6.69 5.07 31.40
CA ILE A 32 7.44 5.62 32.54
C ILE A 32 7.84 4.52 33.52
N GLU A 33 6.94 3.58 33.82
CA GLU A 33 7.22 2.46 34.71
C GLU A 33 8.30 1.53 34.14
N LYS A 34 8.30 1.31 32.81
CA LYS A 34 9.23 0.40 32.14
C LYS A 34 10.60 1.02 31.86
N TYR A 35 10.66 2.29 31.47
CA TYR A 35 11.88 2.95 30.97
C TYR A 35 12.33 4.15 31.80
N GLY A 36 11.48 4.66 32.69
CA GLY A 36 11.70 5.89 33.45
C GLY A 36 11.23 7.15 32.73
N LYS A 37 11.05 8.24 33.49
CA LYS A 37 10.69 9.56 32.96
C LYS A 37 11.95 10.36 32.61
N LYS A 38 12.40 10.29 31.37
CA LYS A 38 13.50 11.10 30.80
C LYS A 38 13.27 11.35 29.30
N GLU A 39 14.09 12.20 28.69
CA GLU A 39 14.19 12.24 27.23
C GLU A 39 14.97 11.00 26.73
N PHE A 40 14.48 10.40 25.66
CA PHE A 40 15.09 9.30 24.95
C PHE A 40 15.38 9.72 23.52
N ASP A 41 16.64 9.63 23.10
CA ASP A 41 17.08 10.09 21.79
C ASP A 41 18.01 9.10 21.06
N GLU A 42 18.39 8.01 21.71
CA GLU A 42 19.20 6.92 21.14
C GLU A 42 18.37 5.99 20.26
N HIS A 43 18.86 5.68 19.06
CA HIS A 43 18.10 5.00 18.00
C HIS A 43 17.35 3.74 18.45
N PHE A 44 18.06 2.81 19.08
CA PHE A 44 17.55 1.50 19.47
C PHE A 44 16.66 1.57 20.72
N GLU A 45 16.94 2.50 21.64
CA GLU A 45 16.11 2.72 22.83
C GLU A 45 14.76 3.32 22.40
N VAL A 46 14.78 4.32 21.51
CA VAL A 46 13.57 4.90 20.91
C VAL A 46 12.78 3.85 20.14
N GLU A 47 13.42 3.03 19.30
CA GLU A 47 12.73 1.95 18.58
C GLU A 47 12.01 0.99 19.53
N ALA A 48 12.68 0.56 20.61
CA ALA A 48 12.09 -0.35 21.59
C ALA A 48 10.86 0.25 22.27
N ILE A 49 10.93 1.54 22.67
CA ILE A 49 9.78 2.23 23.27
C ILE A 49 8.63 2.35 22.26
N LEU A 50 8.90 2.69 20.99
CA LEU A 50 7.86 2.77 19.97
C LEU A 50 7.14 1.44 19.74
N LEU A 51 7.89 0.32 19.75
CA LEU A 51 7.34 -1.03 19.64
C LEU A 51 6.45 -1.39 20.84
N ASP A 52 6.87 -1.03 22.05
CA ASP A 52 6.06 -1.23 23.25
C ASP A 52 4.78 -0.39 23.25
N CYS A 53 4.85 0.87 22.80
CA CYS A 53 3.66 1.71 22.64
C CYS A 53 2.69 1.11 21.63
N PHE A 54 3.21 0.62 20.50
CA PHE A 54 2.41 -0.06 19.49
C PHE A 54 1.70 -1.28 20.08
N GLN A 55 2.43 -2.16 20.78
CA GLN A 55 1.85 -3.37 21.35
C GLN A 55 0.81 -3.05 22.43
N PHE A 56 1.08 -2.08 23.32
CA PHE A 56 0.13 -1.64 24.33
C PHE A 56 -1.22 -1.26 23.71
N LEU A 57 -1.20 -0.45 22.65
CA LEU A 57 -2.42 -0.01 21.98
C LEU A 57 -3.14 -1.15 21.25
N VAL A 58 -2.39 -2.09 20.67
CA VAL A 58 -2.95 -3.30 20.05
C VAL A 58 -3.67 -4.16 21.10
N ASP A 59 -3.07 -4.34 22.27
CA ASP A 59 -3.66 -5.12 23.36
C ASP A 59 -4.95 -4.48 23.87
N GLU A 60 -4.97 -3.15 24.06
CA GLU A 60 -6.17 -2.38 24.42
C GLU A 60 -7.27 -2.49 23.35
N PHE A 61 -6.90 -2.39 22.07
CA PHE A 61 -7.86 -2.52 20.96
C PHE A 61 -8.46 -3.93 20.92
N LYS A 62 -7.63 -4.95 21.11
CA LYS A 62 -8.06 -6.35 21.14
C LYS A 62 -9.00 -6.61 22.31
N ALA A 63 -8.65 -6.16 23.51
CA ALA A 63 -9.47 -6.32 24.71
C ALA A 63 -10.89 -5.75 24.48
N LEU A 64 -10.97 -4.54 23.92
CA LEU A 64 -12.25 -3.85 23.69
C LEU A 64 -13.16 -4.59 22.68
N ILE A 65 -12.58 -5.24 21.67
CA ILE A 65 -13.33 -6.07 20.71
C ILE A 65 -13.79 -7.38 21.36
N TYR A 66 -12.92 -8.03 22.13
CA TYR A 66 -13.19 -9.33 22.72
C TYR A 66 -14.25 -9.28 23.84
N GLU A 67 -14.57 -8.10 24.34
CA GLU A 67 -15.75 -7.87 25.19
C GLU A 67 -17.10 -8.01 24.44
N GLU A 68 -17.13 -7.97 23.11
CA GLU A 68 -18.36 -8.05 22.33
C GLU A 68 -18.64 -9.47 21.82
N GLU A 69 -19.63 -10.12 22.42
CA GLU A 69 -20.11 -11.44 21.98
C GLU A 69 -21.33 -11.34 21.06
N SER A 70 -21.93 -10.15 20.89
CA SER A 70 -23.16 -9.99 20.14
C SER A 70 -22.92 -9.76 18.64
N LEU A 71 -23.54 -10.58 17.80
CA LEU A 71 -23.55 -10.37 16.34
C LEU A 71 -24.12 -8.99 15.95
N SER A 72 -25.02 -8.40 16.76
CA SER A 72 -25.61 -7.10 16.46
C SER A 72 -24.57 -5.97 16.41
N PHE A 73 -23.52 -6.03 17.24
CA PHE A 73 -22.41 -5.06 17.17
C PHE A 73 -21.68 -5.16 15.83
N PHE A 74 -21.27 -6.38 15.43
CA PHE A 74 -20.56 -6.59 14.16
C PHE A 74 -21.43 -6.28 12.95
N ASN A 75 -22.74 -6.56 12.99
CA ASN A 75 -23.68 -6.13 11.95
C ASN A 75 -23.75 -4.60 11.83
N TYR A 76 -23.67 -3.87 12.95
CA TYR A 76 -23.66 -2.41 12.94
C TYR A 76 -22.34 -1.85 12.37
N VAL A 77 -21.19 -2.41 12.76
CA VAL A 77 -19.89 -2.08 12.15
C VAL A 77 -19.90 -2.38 10.65
N PHE A 78 -20.47 -3.52 10.25
CA PHE A 78 -20.62 -3.92 8.85
C PHE A 78 -21.52 -2.94 8.07
N TYR A 79 -22.63 -2.49 8.67
CA TYR A 79 -23.48 -1.44 8.10
C TYR A 79 -22.68 -0.17 7.83
N LEU A 80 -21.93 0.32 8.83
CA LEU A 80 -21.09 1.51 8.69
C LEU A 80 -20.02 1.36 7.60
N ASN A 81 -19.46 0.15 7.46
CA ASN A 81 -18.50 -0.15 6.40
C ASN A 81 -19.15 -0.09 5.00
N GLU A 82 -20.33 -0.67 4.81
CA GLU A 82 -21.07 -0.59 3.53
C GLU A 82 -21.48 0.86 3.21
N GLU A 83 -21.97 1.62 4.19
CA GLU A 83 -22.30 3.05 4.01
C GLU A 83 -21.05 3.86 3.60
N SER A 84 -19.88 3.54 4.17
CA SER A 84 -18.62 4.19 3.80
C SER A 84 -18.22 3.92 2.34
N TRP A 85 -18.54 2.74 1.82
CA TRP A 85 -18.25 2.39 0.44
C TRP A 85 -19.17 3.13 -0.52
N ASP A 86 -20.48 3.14 -0.24
CA ASP A 86 -21.45 3.87 -1.05
C ASP A 86 -21.13 5.37 -1.06
N PHE A 87 -20.73 5.92 0.09
CA PHE A 87 -20.26 7.30 0.19
C PHE A 87 -19.03 7.55 -0.70
N LEU A 88 -18.01 6.69 -0.65
CA LEU A 88 -16.81 6.83 -1.48
C LEU A 88 -17.12 6.78 -2.99
N ILE A 89 -18.04 5.94 -3.43
CA ILE A 89 -18.46 5.92 -4.84
C ILE A 89 -19.10 7.26 -5.23
N LYS A 90 -19.94 7.81 -4.36
CA LYS A 90 -20.58 9.11 -4.61
C LYS A 90 -19.57 10.25 -4.59
N THR A 91 -18.56 10.23 -3.73
CA THR A 91 -17.52 11.27 -3.71
C THR A 91 -16.68 11.26 -4.98
N ARG A 92 -16.34 10.06 -5.49
CA ARG A 92 -15.73 9.89 -6.82
C ARG A 92 -16.63 10.37 -7.97
N SER A 93 -17.92 10.46 -7.73
CA SER A 93 -18.92 11.00 -8.68
C SER A 93 -19.24 12.48 -8.42
N GLY A 94 -18.46 13.17 -7.59
CA GLY A 94 -18.56 14.61 -7.33
C GLY A 94 -19.25 15.02 -6.01
N LEU A 95 -19.66 14.08 -5.16
CA LEU A 95 -20.13 14.41 -3.80
C LEU A 95 -18.96 14.94 -2.95
N SER A 96 -19.17 16.06 -2.24
CA SER A 96 -18.16 16.59 -1.33
C SER A 96 -18.05 15.78 -0.03
N PHE A 97 -16.84 15.68 0.52
CA PHE A 97 -16.58 15.16 1.86
C PHE A 97 -17.18 16.03 2.98
N GLY A 98 -17.59 17.26 2.67
CA GLY A 98 -18.21 18.16 3.63
C GLY A 98 -17.24 18.51 4.77
N GLU A 99 -17.65 18.21 6.00
CA GLU A 99 -16.89 18.48 7.23
C GLU A 99 -15.91 17.36 7.61
N ILE A 100 -15.86 16.26 6.85
CA ILE A 100 -15.00 15.11 7.13
C ILE A 100 -13.69 15.26 6.36
N ASP A 101 -12.56 15.12 7.04
CA ASP A 101 -11.25 15.03 6.39
C ASP A 101 -11.10 13.68 5.64
N GLU A 102 -10.55 13.72 4.44
CA GLU A 102 -10.41 12.53 3.59
C GLU A 102 -9.43 11.50 4.17
N ASN A 103 -8.36 11.94 4.83
CA ASN A 103 -7.40 11.04 5.47
C ASN A 103 -8.02 10.35 6.69
N ASP A 104 -8.76 11.10 7.50
CA ASP A 104 -9.52 10.55 8.62
C ASP A 104 -10.57 9.56 8.14
N PHE A 105 -11.28 9.86 7.05
CA PHE A 105 -12.22 8.92 6.44
C PHE A 105 -11.55 7.64 5.94
N SER A 106 -10.38 7.75 5.31
CA SER A 106 -9.59 6.58 4.90
C SER A 106 -9.20 5.70 6.08
N ARG A 107 -8.76 6.31 7.20
CA ARG A 107 -8.43 5.61 8.45
C ARG A 107 -9.68 4.96 9.08
N TYR A 108 -10.80 5.67 9.15
CA TYR A 108 -12.09 5.16 9.60
C TYR A 108 -12.46 3.85 8.90
N ARG A 109 -12.39 3.81 7.57
CA ARG A 109 -12.69 2.61 6.78
C ARG A 109 -11.74 1.46 7.06
N ARG A 110 -10.44 1.75 7.23
CA ARG A 110 -9.43 0.73 7.58
C ARG A 110 -9.71 0.12 8.95
N ILE A 111 -10.12 0.92 9.93
CA ILE A 111 -10.39 0.46 11.29
C ILE A 111 -11.69 -0.33 11.34
N LEU A 112 -12.76 0.10 10.65
CA LEU A 112 -13.99 -0.71 10.54
C LEU A 112 -13.71 -2.11 10.01
N LYS A 113 -12.90 -2.21 8.94
CA LYS A 113 -12.47 -3.50 8.38
C LYS A 113 -11.69 -4.32 9.41
N LEU A 114 -10.75 -3.69 10.12
CA LEU A 114 -10.00 -4.37 11.19
C LEU A 114 -10.93 -4.92 12.29
N VAL A 115 -11.93 -4.16 12.73
CA VAL A 115 -12.91 -4.62 13.74
C VAL A 115 -13.67 -5.84 13.22
N LEU A 116 -14.14 -5.81 11.97
CA LEU A 116 -14.84 -6.93 11.35
C LEU A 116 -13.95 -8.16 11.18
N GLU A 117 -12.68 -7.98 10.80
CA GLU A 117 -11.68 -9.05 10.70
C GLU A 117 -11.49 -9.74 12.04
N GLN A 118 -11.28 -8.97 13.12
CA GLN A 118 -11.05 -9.54 14.45
C GLN A 118 -12.30 -10.19 15.06
N GLY A 119 -13.51 -9.80 14.61
CA GLY A 119 -14.76 -10.49 14.99
C GLY A 119 -14.78 -11.98 14.63
N CYS A 120 -13.99 -12.42 13.64
CA CYS A 120 -13.85 -13.85 13.29
C CYS A 120 -13.31 -14.72 14.44
N ASP A 121 -12.58 -14.15 15.40
CA ASP A 121 -12.05 -14.90 16.54
C ASP A 121 -13.08 -15.22 17.62
N ILE A 122 -14.24 -14.56 17.59
CA ILE A 122 -15.19 -14.58 18.70
C ILE A 122 -16.31 -15.58 18.40
N ASP A 123 -16.68 -16.38 19.40
CA ASP A 123 -17.89 -17.18 19.35
C ASP A 123 -19.09 -16.29 19.68
N LEU A 124 -19.75 -15.82 18.63
CA LEU A 124 -20.84 -14.86 18.74
C LEU A 124 -22.16 -15.52 19.14
N ILE A 125 -23.00 -14.76 19.81
CA ILE A 125 -24.41 -15.06 20.03
C ILE A 125 -25.29 -14.20 19.12
N TRP A 126 -26.49 -14.69 18.85
CA TRP A 126 -27.51 -13.87 18.20
C TRP A 126 -27.82 -12.68 19.09
N GLY A 127 -27.76 -11.47 18.52
CA GLY A 127 -28.22 -10.26 19.18
C GLY A 127 -29.67 -9.93 18.82
N GLU A 128 -30.25 -9.02 19.58
CA GLU A 128 -31.54 -8.42 19.26
C GLU A 128 -31.36 -7.22 18.31
N PHE A 129 -32.47 -6.74 17.73
CA PHE A 129 -32.45 -5.48 17.00
C PHE A 129 -32.10 -4.34 17.96
N PRO A 130 -31.08 -3.52 17.66
CA PRO A 130 -30.60 -2.53 18.61
C PRO A 130 -31.64 -1.43 18.81
N THR A 131 -31.98 -1.19 20.06
CA THR A 131 -32.65 0.02 20.53
C THR A 131 -31.76 1.24 20.33
N SER A 132 -32.35 2.45 20.33
CA SER A 132 -31.57 3.69 20.21
C SER A 132 -30.43 3.78 21.23
N GLN A 133 -30.65 3.31 22.46
CA GLN A 133 -29.64 3.31 23.53
C GLN A 133 -28.50 2.33 23.23
N GLU A 134 -28.80 1.15 22.68
CA GLU A 134 -27.78 0.20 22.26
C GLU A 134 -26.93 0.75 21.12
N VAL A 135 -27.54 1.43 20.14
CA VAL A 135 -26.75 2.06 19.06
C VAL A 135 -25.80 3.12 19.64
N TYR A 136 -26.22 3.91 20.63
CA TYR A 136 -25.32 4.86 21.30
C TYR A 136 -24.15 4.16 22.03
N ARG A 137 -24.40 3.03 22.70
CA ARG A 137 -23.34 2.21 23.31
C ARG A 137 -22.36 1.69 22.27
N MET A 138 -22.87 1.22 21.13
CA MET A 138 -22.05 0.72 20.02
C MET A 138 -21.20 1.85 19.42
N ASP A 139 -21.77 3.04 19.20
CA ASP A 139 -21.02 4.21 18.72
C ASP A 139 -19.87 4.58 19.66
N GLU A 140 -20.13 4.63 20.97
CA GLU A 140 -19.09 4.95 21.96
C GLU A 140 -17.93 3.95 21.90
N LYS A 141 -18.24 2.65 21.80
CA LYS A 141 -17.21 1.61 21.67
C LYS A 141 -16.46 1.73 20.33
N ILE A 142 -17.16 1.98 19.23
CA ILE A 142 -16.54 2.18 17.91
C ILE A 142 -15.62 3.40 17.92
N GLN A 143 -15.98 4.48 18.62
CA GLN A 143 -15.13 5.66 18.77
C GLN A 143 -13.84 5.37 19.55
N LYS A 144 -13.91 4.58 20.63
CA LYS A 144 -12.72 4.11 21.35
C LYS A 144 -11.82 3.27 20.44
N LEU A 145 -12.41 2.37 19.64
CA LEU A 145 -11.69 1.58 18.64
C LEU A 145 -11.05 2.47 17.57
N PHE A 146 -11.72 3.54 17.13
CA PHE A 146 -11.11 4.50 16.20
C PHE A 146 -9.92 5.24 16.81
N TYR A 147 -10.05 5.72 18.03
CA TYR A 147 -8.95 6.38 18.73
C TYR A 147 -7.73 5.45 18.82
N LEU A 148 -7.93 4.23 19.32
CA LEU A 148 -6.87 3.22 19.44
C LEU A 148 -6.28 2.86 18.07
N GLY A 149 -7.14 2.57 17.09
CA GLY A 149 -6.72 2.21 15.73
C GLY A 149 -5.88 3.31 15.06
N ILE A 150 -6.26 4.57 15.23
CA ILE A 150 -5.50 5.71 14.69
C ILE A 150 -4.10 5.77 15.28
N TRP A 151 -3.97 5.59 16.59
CA TRP A 151 -2.66 5.58 17.23
C TRP A 151 -1.84 4.33 16.89
N ILE A 152 -2.46 3.17 16.73
CA ILE A 152 -1.78 1.95 16.24
C ILE A 152 -1.15 2.21 14.87
N TYR A 153 -1.90 2.78 13.91
CA TYR A 153 -1.35 3.15 12.59
C TYR A 153 -0.25 4.22 12.71
N THR A 154 -0.45 5.25 13.53
CA THR A 154 0.55 6.31 13.73
C THR A 154 1.85 5.77 14.33
N PHE A 155 1.80 4.89 15.33
CA PHE A 155 2.99 4.26 15.90
C PHE A 155 3.67 3.31 14.91
N ALA A 156 2.91 2.58 14.08
CA ALA A 156 3.49 1.78 13.01
C ALA A 156 4.27 2.64 12.00
N ASP A 157 3.78 3.85 11.69
CA ASP A 157 4.49 4.82 10.87
C ASP A 157 5.75 5.35 11.57
N TYR A 158 5.67 5.69 12.86
CA TYR A 158 6.85 6.12 13.63
C TYR A 158 7.95 5.04 13.66
N ILE A 159 7.58 3.78 13.91
CA ILE A 159 8.51 2.65 13.84
C ILE A 159 9.12 2.54 12.45
N SER A 160 8.32 2.71 11.40
CA SER A 160 8.80 2.59 10.01
C SER A 160 9.79 3.70 9.66
N PHE A 161 9.52 4.95 10.04
CA PHE A 161 10.48 6.04 9.85
C PHE A 161 11.73 5.87 10.70
N GLN A 162 11.60 5.46 11.96
CA GLN A 162 12.75 5.16 12.80
C GLN A 162 13.65 4.11 12.17
N LYS A 163 13.09 3.13 11.44
CA LYS A 163 13.88 2.09 10.74
C LYS A 163 14.44 2.50 9.39
N MET A 164 13.83 3.47 8.72
CA MET A 164 14.30 3.96 7.41
C MET A 164 15.32 5.11 7.55
N ILE A 165 15.24 5.87 8.64
CA ILE A 165 16.08 7.05 8.89
C ILE A 165 16.83 6.82 10.19
N THR A 166 18.16 6.82 10.15
CA THR A 166 18.98 6.75 11.36
C THR A 166 18.68 7.95 12.26
N ASP A 167 18.43 7.69 13.54
CA ASP A 167 18.06 8.71 14.54
C ASP A 167 16.88 9.60 14.13
N ALA A 168 15.81 9.02 13.57
CA ALA A 168 14.66 9.80 13.08
C ALA A 168 13.87 10.51 14.18
N LYS A 169 13.64 9.81 15.30
CA LYS A 169 12.71 10.20 16.36
C LYS A 169 13.40 10.37 17.70
N LYS A 170 12.80 11.19 18.55
CA LYS A 170 13.03 11.26 20.00
C LYS A 170 11.73 11.17 20.76
N ILE A 171 11.80 10.76 22.02
CA ILE A 171 10.66 10.63 22.93
C ILE A 171 10.92 11.50 24.15
N ASN A 172 9.93 12.27 24.57
CA ASN A 172 9.94 12.99 25.84
C ASN A 172 8.57 12.91 26.52
N PHE A 173 8.44 13.53 27.69
CA PHE A 173 7.18 13.64 28.43
C PHE A 173 6.89 15.10 28.72
N ASP A 174 5.63 15.51 28.54
CA ASP A 174 5.18 16.85 28.87
C ASP A 174 5.00 17.06 30.38
N ASP A 175 4.57 18.26 30.78
CA ASP A 175 4.34 18.63 32.18
C ASP A 175 3.25 17.78 32.87
N ASN A 176 2.38 17.14 32.10
CA ASN A 176 1.34 16.22 32.57
C ASN A 176 1.77 14.75 32.50
N ASP A 177 3.07 14.49 32.33
CA ASP A 177 3.64 13.16 32.15
C ASP A 177 3.19 12.44 30.88
N TYR A 178 2.65 13.15 29.88
CA TYR A 178 2.22 12.53 28.63
C TYR A 178 3.40 12.30 27.69
N ILE A 179 3.52 11.07 27.22
CA ILE A 179 4.51 10.71 26.20
C ILE A 179 4.28 11.54 24.94
N GLY A 180 5.36 12.03 24.35
CA GLY A 180 5.37 12.67 23.05
C GLY A 180 6.46 12.10 22.16
N VAL A 181 6.16 11.93 20.87
CA VAL A 181 7.08 11.43 19.85
C VAL A 181 7.36 12.56 18.86
N TYR A 182 8.63 12.92 18.70
CA TYR A 182 9.03 14.07 17.89
C TYR A 182 10.07 13.68 16.85
N TRP A 183 10.07 14.39 15.73
CA TRP A 183 11.18 14.33 14.78
C TRP A 183 12.45 14.92 15.41
N LYS A 184 13.60 14.32 15.12
CA LYS A 184 14.91 14.95 15.37
C LYS A 184 15.31 15.81 14.17
N ARG A 185 16.22 16.76 14.43
CA ARG A 185 16.86 17.60 13.40
C ARG A 185 15.82 18.31 12.51
N HIS A 186 16.12 18.43 11.22
CA HIS A 186 15.26 19.05 10.20
C HIS A 186 14.23 18.07 9.59
N TYR A 187 14.20 16.81 10.02
CA TYR A 187 13.44 15.75 9.34
C TYR A 187 11.93 15.98 9.31
N GLY A 188 11.36 16.58 10.35
CA GLY A 188 9.94 16.94 10.36
C GLY A 188 9.58 17.97 9.28
N GLU A 189 10.48 18.92 9.04
CA GLU A 189 10.33 19.96 8.02
C GLU A 189 10.49 19.37 6.61
N SER A 190 11.48 18.50 6.40
CA SER A 190 11.63 17.73 5.15
C SER A 190 10.37 16.94 4.84
N TYR A 191 9.82 16.23 5.83
CA TYR A 191 8.58 15.46 5.64
C TYR A 191 7.42 16.37 5.22
N ALA A 192 7.21 17.49 5.92
CA ALA A 192 6.12 18.42 5.66
C ALA A 192 6.20 19.11 4.30
N GLN A 193 7.40 19.39 3.78
CA GLN A 193 7.57 20.06 2.47
C GLN A 193 7.55 19.08 1.29
N LEU A 194 8.06 17.85 1.46
CA LEU A 194 8.26 16.90 0.36
C LEU A 194 7.03 16.01 0.10
N PHE A 195 6.42 15.44 1.15
CA PHE A 195 5.35 14.44 0.98
C PHE A 195 4.08 14.99 0.32
N PRO A 196 3.59 16.20 0.63
CA PRO A 196 2.42 16.74 -0.06
C PRO A 196 2.58 16.84 -1.58
N LYS A 197 3.81 16.94 -2.09
CA LYS A 197 4.08 17.04 -3.53
C LYS A 197 3.90 15.71 -4.27
N THR A 198 3.81 14.59 -3.55
CA THR A 198 3.60 13.27 -4.15
C THR A 198 2.15 13.03 -4.59
N GLU A 199 1.21 13.87 -4.16
CA GLU A 199 -0.23 13.72 -4.46
C GLU A 199 -0.49 13.69 -5.98
N ASP A 200 0.09 14.65 -6.71
CA ASP A 200 -0.01 14.73 -8.18
C ASP A 200 0.56 13.48 -8.87
N ASP A 201 1.59 12.88 -8.27
CA ASP A 201 2.22 11.67 -8.77
C ASP A 201 1.32 10.43 -8.63
N TYR A 202 0.50 10.35 -7.59
CA TYR A 202 -0.50 9.29 -7.46
C TYR A 202 -1.66 9.48 -8.44
N VAL A 203 -2.11 10.72 -8.68
CA VAL A 203 -3.25 11.01 -9.57
C VAL A 203 -2.96 10.62 -11.02
N LYS A 204 -1.73 10.83 -11.49
CA LYS A 204 -1.32 10.55 -12.87
C LYS A 204 -0.62 9.19 -13.02
N GLY A 205 -0.61 8.38 -11.97
CA GLY A 205 -0.06 7.02 -12.02
C GLY A 205 -0.76 6.18 -13.09
N VAL A 206 -0.02 5.31 -13.78
CA VAL A 206 -0.58 4.45 -14.82
C VAL A 206 -1.38 3.32 -14.16
N PHE A 207 -2.67 3.20 -14.49
CA PHE A 207 -3.55 2.13 -14.01
C PHE A 207 -4.10 1.29 -15.16
N GLU A 208 -4.37 0.02 -14.87
CA GLU A 208 -4.90 -0.93 -15.84
C GLU A 208 -6.43 -0.91 -15.84
N GLU A 209 -7.04 -0.32 -16.87
CA GLU A 209 -8.50 -0.11 -16.95
C GLU A 209 -9.33 -1.41 -17.02
N LYS A 210 -8.78 -2.48 -17.61
CA LYS A 210 -9.51 -3.73 -17.87
C LYS A 210 -9.27 -4.84 -16.84
N ALA A 211 -8.50 -4.55 -15.78
CA ALA A 211 -8.05 -5.56 -14.83
C ALA A 211 -9.20 -6.39 -14.22
N VAL A 212 -10.34 -5.75 -13.90
CA VAL A 212 -11.51 -6.44 -13.33
C VAL A 212 -12.18 -7.36 -14.34
N ASP A 213 -12.41 -6.89 -15.56
CA ASP A 213 -13.07 -7.67 -16.60
C ASP A 213 -12.21 -8.88 -16.99
N GLU A 214 -10.90 -8.70 -17.10
CA GLU A 214 -9.97 -9.80 -17.35
C GLU A 214 -9.92 -10.81 -16.20
N LEU A 215 -10.01 -10.35 -14.95
CA LEU A 215 -10.10 -11.26 -13.80
C LEU A 215 -11.37 -12.10 -13.85
N LYS A 216 -12.52 -11.51 -14.21
CA LYS A 216 -13.77 -12.26 -14.36
C LYS A 216 -13.66 -13.34 -15.41
N VAL A 217 -13.08 -13.01 -16.58
CA VAL A 217 -12.83 -13.99 -17.65
C VAL A 217 -11.93 -15.12 -17.14
N ALA A 218 -10.84 -14.78 -16.46
CA ALA A 218 -9.93 -15.77 -15.89
C ALA A 218 -10.60 -16.66 -14.83
N ILE A 219 -11.47 -16.10 -13.98
CA ILE A 219 -12.25 -16.89 -13.01
C ILE A 219 -13.15 -17.87 -13.75
N ASN A 220 -13.87 -17.41 -14.77
CA ASN A 220 -14.78 -18.27 -15.54
C ASN A 220 -14.04 -19.45 -16.18
N GLU A 221 -12.89 -19.16 -16.80
CA GLU A 221 -12.07 -20.15 -17.48
C GLU A 221 -11.38 -21.11 -16.50
N CYS A 222 -10.76 -20.58 -15.44
CA CYS A 222 -9.92 -21.37 -14.55
C CYS A 222 -10.70 -22.17 -13.51
N PHE A 223 -11.89 -21.72 -13.11
CA PHE A 223 -12.75 -22.44 -12.16
C PHE A 223 -13.93 -23.15 -12.85
N GLU A 224 -14.10 -22.99 -14.17
CA GLU A 224 -15.19 -23.60 -14.95
C GLU A 224 -16.58 -23.20 -14.44
N ILE A 225 -16.74 -21.93 -14.07
CA ILE A 225 -17.98 -21.34 -13.54
C ILE A 225 -18.37 -20.09 -14.32
N ASP A 226 -19.54 -19.54 -14.01
CA ASP A 226 -19.85 -18.15 -14.33
C ASP A 226 -19.72 -17.30 -13.07
N TYR A 227 -18.82 -16.31 -13.11
CA TYR A 227 -18.50 -15.41 -12.02
C TYR A 227 -19.73 -14.63 -11.53
N ASP A 228 -20.54 -14.11 -12.45
CA ASP A 228 -21.70 -13.29 -12.10
C ASP A 228 -22.76 -14.15 -11.39
N PHE A 229 -22.96 -15.40 -11.82
CA PHE A 229 -23.76 -16.38 -11.10
C PHE A 229 -23.16 -16.72 -9.73
N ALA A 230 -21.86 -17.02 -9.66
CA ALA A 230 -21.22 -17.46 -8.42
C ALA A 230 -21.22 -16.39 -7.33
N GLY A 231 -21.00 -15.12 -7.70
CA GLY A 231 -21.15 -13.98 -6.80
C GLY A 231 -22.61 -13.66 -6.51
N GLY A 232 -23.46 -13.61 -7.55
CA GLY A 232 -24.89 -13.28 -7.43
C GLY A 232 -25.68 -14.26 -6.56
N LEU A 233 -25.32 -15.54 -6.60
CA LEU A 233 -25.94 -16.61 -5.82
C LEU A 233 -25.97 -16.29 -4.31
N ILE A 234 -24.91 -15.70 -3.76
CA ILE A 234 -24.82 -15.33 -2.34
C ILE A 234 -26.02 -14.44 -1.96
N PHE A 235 -26.29 -13.43 -2.79
CA PHE A 235 -27.34 -12.44 -2.53
C PHE A 235 -28.74 -12.99 -2.79
N GLU A 236 -28.90 -13.88 -3.77
CA GLU A 236 -30.19 -14.55 -4.01
C GLU A 236 -30.56 -15.50 -2.87
N ILE A 237 -29.59 -16.25 -2.30
CA ILE A 237 -29.83 -17.07 -1.11
C ILE A 237 -30.21 -16.17 0.07
N LYS A 238 -29.50 -15.06 0.30
CA LYS A 238 -29.84 -14.10 1.37
C LYS A 238 -31.28 -13.59 1.22
N LYS A 239 -31.66 -13.12 0.02
CA LYS A 239 -33.01 -12.59 -0.29
C LYS A 239 -34.10 -13.64 -0.12
N HIS A 240 -33.81 -14.91 -0.40
CA HIS A 240 -34.75 -16.01 -0.21
C HIS A 240 -35.15 -16.17 1.27
N PHE A 241 -34.20 -16.00 2.19
CA PHE A 241 -34.47 -16.12 3.63
C PHE A 241 -34.95 -14.83 4.28
N SER A 242 -34.47 -13.67 3.85
CA SER A 242 -34.83 -12.38 4.45
C SER A 242 -34.57 -11.19 3.53
N LYS A 243 -35.35 -10.12 3.72
CA LYS A 243 -35.07 -8.80 3.10
C LYS A 243 -33.95 -8.03 3.80
N SER A 244 -33.46 -8.52 4.94
CA SER A 244 -32.39 -7.86 5.69
C SER A 244 -31.06 -7.95 4.95
N LYS A 245 -30.37 -6.81 4.80
CA LYS A 245 -28.98 -6.76 4.27
C LYS A 245 -28.00 -7.55 5.15
N PHE A 246 -28.32 -7.72 6.43
CA PHE A 246 -27.52 -8.46 7.43
C PHE A 246 -27.80 -9.95 7.47
N GLN A 247 -28.66 -10.46 6.57
CA GLN A 247 -28.90 -11.90 6.50
C GLN A 247 -27.58 -12.63 6.24
N THR A 248 -27.23 -13.57 7.11
CA THR A 248 -26.10 -14.48 6.93
C THR A 248 -26.55 -15.80 6.31
N ILE A 249 -25.63 -16.54 5.73
CA ILE A 249 -25.89 -17.88 5.17
C ILE A 249 -24.88 -18.88 5.72
N GLU A 250 -25.18 -20.18 5.68
CA GLU A 250 -24.20 -21.20 6.06
C GLU A 250 -23.21 -21.37 4.91
N PRO A 251 -21.89 -21.16 5.11
CA PRO A 251 -20.93 -21.04 4.01
C PRO A 251 -20.88 -22.28 3.10
N TYR A 252 -21.09 -23.48 3.66
CA TYR A 252 -21.02 -24.74 2.91
C TYR A 252 -22.04 -24.84 1.77
N VAL A 253 -23.13 -24.05 1.80
CA VAL A 253 -24.15 -24.08 0.74
C VAL A 253 -23.62 -23.52 -0.58
N LEU A 254 -22.62 -22.62 -0.53
CA LEU A 254 -22.07 -21.94 -1.70
C LEU A 254 -21.40 -22.93 -2.67
N PRO A 255 -20.40 -23.74 -2.27
CA PRO A 255 -19.78 -24.70 -3.18
C PRO A 255 -20.75 -25.78 -3.67
N ILE A 256 -21.72 -26.21 -2.85
CA ILE A 256 -22.74 -27.21 -3.26
C ILE A 256 -23.58 -26.71 -4.44
N ASN A 257 -23.95 -25.44 -4.44
CA ASN A 257 -24.76 -24.86 -5.51
C ASN A 257 -23.97 -24.71 -6.82
N LEU A 258 -22.68 -24.36 -6.75
CA LEU A 258 -21.81 -24.34 -7.94
C LEU A 258 -21.61 -25.73 -8.52
N LEU A 259 -21.31 -26.71 -7.66
CA LEU A 259 -21.19 -28.12 -8.05
C LEU A 259 -22.42 -28.59 -8.85
N LYS A 260 -23.61 -28.33 -8.31
CA LYS A 260 -24.87 -28.76 -8.95
C LYS A 260 -25.16 -28.03 -10.26
N LYS A 261 -24.76 -26.76 -10.38
CA LYS A 261 -25.04 -25.92 -11.55
C LYS A 261 -24.08 -26.21 -12.71
N TYR A 262 -22.79 -26.34 -12.43
CA TYR A 262 -21.73 -26.44 -13.44
C TYR A 262 -21.15 -27.86 -13.58
N SER A 263 -21.51 -28.79 -12.70
CA SER A 263 -20.98 -30.17 -12.69
C SER A 263 -19.45 -30.23 -12.55
N ILE A 264 -18.86 -29.25 -11.86
CA ILE A 264 -17.43 -29.16 -11.56
C ILE A 264 -17.05 -30.06 -10.37
N ASP A 265 -15.76 -30.23 -10.10
CA ASP A 265 -15.28 -30.92 -8.89
C ASP A 265 -15.55 -30.08 -7.63
N LYS A 266 -15.89 -30.74 -6.52
CA LYS A 266 -16.17 -30.09 -5.24
C LYS A 266 -15.00 -29.21 -4.77
N ARG A 267 -13.76 -29.68 -4.92
CA ARG A 267 -12.56 -28.94 -4.52
C ARG A 267 -12.36 -27.68 -5.33
N VAL A 268 -12.78 -27.67 -6.61
CA VAL A 268 -12.71 -26.46 -7.45
C VAL A 268 -13.69 -25.40 -6.93
N ALA A 269 -14.91 -25.82 -6.57
CA ALA A 269 -15.91 -24.93 -5.98
C ALA A 269 -15.49 -24.41 -4.58
N GLU A 270 -14.91 -25.27 -3.74
CA GLU A 270 -14.35 -24.88 -2.44
C GLU A 270 -13.20 -23.90 -2.62
N CYS A 271 -12.20 -24.23 -3.44
CA CYS A 271 -11.05 -23.36 -3.74
C CYS A 271 -11.47 -21.95 -4.18
N PHE A 272 -12.50 -21.81 -5.02
CA PHE A 272 -13.02 -20.51 -5.42
C PHE A 272 -13.50 -19.68 -4.22
N TYR A 273 -14.41 -20.22 -3.40
CA TYR A 273 -14.98 -19.48 -2.26
C TYR A 273 -13.99 -19.32 -1.11
N ASP A 274 -13.08 -20.28 -0.89
CA ASP A 274 -12.07 -20.21 0.15
C ASP A 274 -11.14 -19.02 -0.09
N GLY A 275 -10.71 -18.79 -1.34
CA GLY A 275 -9.90 -17.60 -1.69
C GLY A 275 -10.64 -16.26 -1.58
N LEU A 276 -11.96 -16.26 -1.39
CA LEU A 276 -12.79 -15.08 -1.13
C LEU A 276 -13.25 -14.98 0.32
N SER A 277 -12.92 -15.96 1.15
CA SER A 277 -13.41 -16.06 2.52
C SER A 277 -12.32 -15.73 3.53
N LEU A 278 -12.73 -15.03 4.58
CA LEU A 278 -11.94 -14.72 5.76
C LEU A 278 -12.62 -15.32 6.99
N SER A 279 -11.88 -16.08 7.78
CA SER A 279 -12.39 -16.82 8.94
C SER A 279 -11.35 -16.83 10.06
N ARG A 280 -11.68 -17.45 11.20
CA ARG A 280 -10.75 -17.62 12.33
C ARG A 280 -9.43 -18.27 11.91
N GLU A 281 -9.47 -19.16 10.93
CA GLU A 281 -8.36 -20.01 10.49
C GLU A 281 -7.33 -19.28 9.62
N ASN A 282 -7.76 -18.27 8.84
CA ASN A 282 -6.87 -17.60 7.88
C ASN A 282 -6.68 -16.10 8.16
N LYS A 283 -7.47 -15.50 9.07
CA LYS A 283 -7.36 -14.08 9.37
C LYS A 283 -6.08 -13.76 10.15
N MET A 284 -5.50 -12.61 9.83
CA MET A 284 -4.26 -12.14 10.46
C MET A 284 -4.49 -11.55 11.86
N SER A 285 -3.44 -11.56 12.68
CA SER A 285 -3.39 -10.78 13.93
C SER A 285 -3.56 -9.28 13.65
N ILE A 286 -3.92 -8.48 14.67
CA ILE A 286 -4.03 -7.02 14.50
C ILE A 286 -2.69 -6.46 14.02
N GLU A 287 -1.60 -6.89 14.64
CA GLU A 287 -0.23 -6.52 14.34
C GLU A 287 0.10 -6.80 12.86
N ASP A 288 -0.19 -8.01 12.38
CA ASP A 288 0.05 -8.39 11.00
C ASP A 288 -0.83 -7.61 10.02
N VAL A 289 -2.09 -7.31 10.36
CA VAL A 289 -2.97 -6.48 9.51
C VAL A 289 -2.38 -5.09 9.28
N ILE A 290 -1.84 -4.49 10.34
CA ILE A 290 -1.23 -3.15 10.29
C ILE A 290 0.12 -3.18 9.58
N LEU A 291 0.96 -4.19 9.86
CA LEU A 291 2.32 -4.31 9.31
C LEU A 291 2.35 -4.88 7.90
N LYS A 292 1.31 -5.59 7.47
CA LYS A 292 1.16 -6.17 6.13
C LYS A 292 -0.14 -5.66 5.47
N PRO A 293 -0.26 -4.34 5.24
CA PRO A 293 -1.52 -3.75 4.77
C PRO A 293 -1.94 -4.24 3.38
N TYR A 294 -1.04 -4.87 2.63
CA TYR A 294 -1.24 -5.37 1.27
C TYR A 294 -1.40 -6.89 1.18
N SER A 295 -1.52 -7.58 2.30
CA SER A 295 -1.74 -9.04 2.34
C SER A 295 -3.13 -9.40 1.79
N THR A 296 -3.21 -10.48 1.00
CA THR A 296 -4.49 -11.03 0.53
C THR A 296 -5.30 -11.68 1.64
N GLU A 297 -4.70 -11.90 2.82
CA GLU A 297 -5.37 -12.43 4.03
C GLU A 297 -6.07 -11.31 4.84
N ARG A 298 -6.58 -10.29 4.15
CA ARG A 298 -7.35 -9.18 4.74
C ARG A 298 -8.76 -9.14 4.15
N TYR A 299 -9.70 -8.62 4.93
CA TYR A 299 -11.07 -8.39 4.48
C TYR A 299 -11.13 -7.45 3.26
N MET A 300 -10.13 -6.59 3.10
CA MET A 300 -9.97 -5.78 1.88
C MET A 300 -10.02 -6.63 0.60
N TYR A 301 -9.44 -7.84 0.61
CA TYR A 301 -9.33 -8.76 -0.53
C TYR A 301 -10.32 -9.94 -0.47
N ARG A 302 -10.81 -10.30 0.73
CA ARG A 302 -11.68 -11.46 0.95
C ARG A 302 -13.07 -10.99 1.39
N PRO A 303 -14.07 -10.90 0.50
CA PRO A 303 -15.34 -10.23 0.81
C PRO A 303 -16.29 -11.03 1.72
N ILE A 304 -16.01 -12.30 2.00
CA ILE A 304 -16.88 -13.18 2.77
C ILE A 304 -16.33 -13.34 4.19
N LEU A 305 -16.96 -12.73 5.19
CA LEU A 305 -16.61 -12.95 6.60
C LEU A 305 -17.32 -14.19 7.10
N ILE A 306 -16.59 -15.15 7.63
CA ILE A 306 -17.15 -16.33 8.28
C ILE A 306 -17.02 -16.15 9.80
N TYR A 307 -18.17 -16.04 10.46
CA TYR A 307 -18.28 -15.97 11.91
C TYR A 307 -18.86 -17.24 12.49
N GLN A 308 -18.47 -17.56 13.71
CA GLN A 308 -19.09 -18.62 14.49
C GLN A 308 -20.23 -18.02 15.31
N VAL A 309 -21.48 -18.28 14.95
CA VAL A 309 -22.67 -17.71 15.62
C VAL A 309 -23.53 -18.82 16.20
N ALA A 310 -23.69 -18.82 17.53
CA ALA A 310 -24.43 -19.82 18.29
C ALA A 310 -24.02 -21.26 17.92
N GLY A 311 -22.72 -21.49 17.76
CA GLY A 311 -22.17 -22.81 17.41
C GLY A 311 -22.23 -23.16 15.92
N VAL A 312 -22.63 -22.24 15.04
CA VAL A 312 -22.74 -22.49 13.59
C VAL A 312 -21.97 -21.45 12.78
N ALA A 313 -21.23 -21.89 11.77
CA ALA A 313 -20.55 -21.00 10.84
C ALA A 313 -21.57 -20.21 9.98
N ARG A 314 -21.40 -18.89 9.94
CA ARG A 314 -22.27 -17.94 9.24
C ARG A 314 -21.44 -17.00 8.39
N ALA A 315 -21.70 -16.99 7.09
CA ALA A 315 -21.11 -16.08 6.12
C ALA A 315 -21.89 -14.75 6.09
N LEU A 316 -21.19 -13.65 6.36
CA LEU A 316 -21.66 -12.27 6.22
C LEU A 316 -20.98 -11.61 5.02
N VAL A 317 -21.79 -11.18 4.06
CA VAL A 317 -21.32 -10.64 2.76
C VAL A 317 -22.15 -9.42 2.35
N GLY A 318 -21.49 -8.36 1.88
CA GLY A 318 -22.09 -7.13 1.37
C GLY A 318 -21.86 -6.97 -0.13
N GLU A 319 -22.83 -6.38 -0.84
CA GLU A 319 -22.72 -6.15 -2.29
C GLU A 319 -21.58 -5.16 -2.58
N GLY A 320 -21.51 -4.07 -1.80
CA GLY A 320 -20.47 -3.06 -1.93
C GLY A 320 -19.09 -3.63 -1.66
N LYS A 321 -18.94 -4.32 -0.52
CA LYS A 321 -17.69 -5.01 -0.17
C LYS A 321 -17.26 -6.05 -1.19
N PHE A 322 -18.18 -6.83 -1.75
CA PHE A 322 -17.85 -7.85 -2.75
C PHE A 322 -17.24 -7.20 -3.99
N GLY A 323 -17.88 -6.15 -4.52
CA GLY A 323 -17.34 -5.36 -5.64
C GLY A 323 -15.98 -4.75 -5.32
N GLU A 324 -15.83 -4.13 -4.14
CA GLU A 324 -14.55 -3.57 -3.69
C GLU A 324 -13.45 -4.63 -3.66
N ALA A 325 -13.72 -5.80 -3.07
CA ALA A 325 -12.70 -6.83 -2.88
C ALA A 325 -12.22 -7.40 -4.22
N ILE A 326 -13.12 -7.62 -5.18
CA ILE A 326 -12.76 -8.09 -6.52
C ILE A 326 -11.97 -7.02 -7.27
N TYR A 327 -12.37 -5.74 -7.16
CA TYR A 327 -11.61 -4.63 -7.72
C TYR A 327 -10.18 -4.57 -7.16
N VAL A 328 -10.02 -4.69 -5.84
CA VAL A 328 -8.72 -4.65 -5.18
C VAL A 328 -7.91 -5.93 -5.49
N LEU A 329 -8.52 -7.11 -5.57
CA LEU A 329 -7.85 -8.34 -5.99
C LEU A 329 -7.24 -8.20 -7.39
N ALA A 330 -8.01 -7.67 -8.34
CA ALA A 330 -7.53 -7.43 -9.70
C ALA A 330 -6.36 -6.42 -9.70
N THR A 331 -6.60 -5.22 -9.17
CA THR A 331 -5.69 -4.06 -9.34
C THR A 331 -4.51 -4.04 -8.36
N ASN A 332 -4.66 -4.67 -7.20
CA ASN A 332 -3.74 -4.55 -6.07
C ASN A 332 -3.26 -5.90 -5.55
N ALA A 333 -3.62 -7.05 -6.13
CA ALA A 333 -2.98 -8.33 -5.82
C ALA A 333 -2.46 -9.01 -7.09
N ILE A 334 -3.36 -9.37 -8.00
CA ILE A 334 -3.02 -10.23 -9.15
C ILE A 334 -2.09 -9.53 -10.12
N SER A 335 -2.37 -8.27 -10.44
CA SER A 335 -1.45 -7.37 -11.14
C SER A 335 -0.03 -7.34 -10.54
N TRP A 336 0.10 -7.60 -9.24
CA TRP A 336 1.36 -7.56 -8.50
C TRP A 336 1.87 -8.95 -8.14
N ASN A 337 1.60 -9.93 -9.01
CA ASN A 337 2.02 -11.33 -8.85
C ASN A 337 1.65 -11.92 -7.47
N THR A 338 0.50 -11.50 -6.93
CA THR A 338 0.00 -11.92 -5.62
C THR A 338 -1.43 -12.43 -5.77
N ILE A 339 -1.76 -13.53 -5.10
CA ILE A 339 -3.08 -14.16 -5.15
C ILE A 339 -3.39 -14.81 -3.80
N PRO A 340 -4.68 -14.89 -3.38
CA PRO A 340 -5.08 -15.66 -2.20
C PRO A 340 -4.43 -17.03 -2.15
N LEU A 341 -3.99 -17.45 -0.96
CA LEU A 341 -3.27 -18.72 -0.78
C LEU A 341 -4.07 -19.91 -1.32
N ASP A 342 -5.38 -19.92 -1.08
CA ASP A 342 -6.31 -20.97 -1.51
C ASP A 342 -6.36 -21.11 -3.04
N TRP A 343 -6.29 -19.99 -3.76
CA TRP A 343 -6.30 -19.97 -5.22
C TRP A 343 -4.99 -20.46 -5.84
N ARG A 344 -3.90 -20.60 -5.06
CA ARG A 344 -2.62 -21.16 -5.58
C ARG A 344 -2.73 -22.63 -5.94
N GLU A 345 -3.70 -23.34 -5.39
CA GLU A 345 -3.99 -24.73 -5.78
C GLU A 345 -4.49 -24.82 -7.23
N ASN A 346 -5.11 -23.75 -7.73
CA ASN A 346 -5.54 -23.64 -9.12
C ASN A 346 -4.37 -23.15 -10.02
N LYS A 347 -3.71 -24.10 -10.69
CA LYS A 347 -2.59 -23.80 -11.60
C LYS A 347 -2.95 -22.85 -12.74
N CYS A 348 -4.21 -22.85 -13.20
CA CYS A 348 -4.66 -21.92 -14.23
C CYS A 348 -4.63 -20.47 -13.70
N MET A 349 -5.14 -20.25 -12.49
CA MET A 349 -5.07 -18.94 -11.82
C MET A 349 -3.64 -18.48 -11.55
N VAL A 350 -2.75 -19.39 -11.13
CA VAL A 350 -1.32 -19.07 -10.94
C VAL A 350 -0.66 -18.63 -12.26
N LYS A 351 -0.99 -19.29 -13.36
CA LYS A 351 -0.50 -18.90 -14.70
C LYS A 351 -1.05 -17.54 -15.13
N TYR A 352 -2.34 -17.28 -14.88
CA TYR A 352 -2.96 -15.98 -15.14
C TYR A 352 -2.26 -14.86 -14.35
N MET A 353 -2.08 -15.03 -13.04
CA MET A 353 -1.36 -14.09 -12.18
C MET A 353 0.06 -13.81 -12.69
N SER A 354 0.81 -14.86 -13.02
CA SER A 354 2.19 -14.71 -13.51
C SER A 354 2.25 -13.93 -14.82
N ARG A 355 1.28 -14.14 -15.72
CA ARG A 355 1.16 -13.37 -16.97
C ARG A 355 0.89 -11.89 -16.66
N LYS A 356 -0.07 -11.58 -15.79
CA LYS A 356 -0.42 -10.19 -15.43
C LYS A 356 0.77 -9.45 -14.81
N GLY A 357 1.52 -10.11 -13.92
CA GLY A 357 2.73 -9.52 -13.32
C GLY A 357 3.80 -9.14 -14.35
N ASN A 358 3.96 -9.91 -15.42
CA ASN A 358 4.96 -9.63 -16.46
C ASN A 358 4.56 -8.52 -17.44
N GLU A 359 3.26 -8.26 -17.61
CA GLU A 359 2.76 -7.21 -18.51
C GLU A 359 3.08 -5.79 -17.98
N HIS A 360 3.34 -5.65 -16.68
CA HIS A 360 3.45 -4.36 -16.00
C HIS A 360 4.82 -3.68 -16.18
N ASP A 361 5.91 -4.44 -16.22
CA ASP A 361 7.26 -3.88 -16.38
C ASP A 361 7.41 -3.14 -17.73
N SER A 362 6.82 -3.68 -18.80
CA SER A 362 6.86 -3.02 -20.12
C SER A 362 6.10 -1.70 -20.17
N ILE A 363 5.03 -1.54 -19.38
CA ILE A 363 4.18 -0.33 -19.43
C ILE A 363 4.97 0.92 -19.03
N LEU A 364 5.79 0.84 -17.98
CA LEU A 364 6.60 1.97 -17.53
C LEU A 364 7.70 2.30 -18.54
N GLU A 365 8.41 1.29 -19.03
CA GLU A 365 9.46 1.49 -20.02
C GLU A 365 8.93 2.09 -21.33
N ASP A 366 7.78 1.63 -21.81
CA ASP A 366 7.14 2.17 -23.03
C ASP A 366 6.80 3.66 -22.85
N LYS A 367 6.32 4.07 -21.68
CA LYS A 367 6.04 5.48 -21.36
C LYS A 367 7.30 6.33 -21.24
N VAL A 368 8.38 5.79 -20.67
CA VAL A 368 9.68 6.47 -20.65
C VAL A 368 10.18 6.67 -22.09
N GLU A 369 10.10 5.64 -22.93
CA GLU A 369 10.51 5.72 -24.34
C GLU A 369 9.70 6.77 -25.12
N GLU A 370 8.38 6.83 -24.95
CA GLU A 370 7.52 7.88 -25.53
C GLU A 370 8.03 9.29 -25.19
N ILE A 371 8.37 9.54 -23.92
CA ILE A 371 8.88 10.83 -23.45
C ILE A 371 10.25 11.14 -24.05
N LEU A 372 11.17 10.17 -24.04
CA LEU A 372 12.53 10.35 -24.59
C LEU A 372 12.51 10.67 -26.09
N LEU A 373 11.64 9.98 -26.84
CA LEU A 373 11.43 10.24 -28.27
C LEU A 373 10.86 11.63 -28.51
N SER A 374 9.90 12.07 -27.69
CA SER A 374 9.30 13.42 -27.81
C SER A 374 10.28 14.56 -27.57
N LYS A 375 11.35 14.30 -26.79
CA LYS A 375 12.44 15.24 -26.52
C LYS A 375 13.63 15.10 -27.47
N GLU A 376 13.54 14.22 -28.46
CA GLU A 376 14.61 13.95 -29.43
C GLU A 376 15.94 13.52 -28.78
N LEU A 377 15.88 12.91 -27.59
CA LEU A 377 17.07 12.42 -26.90
C LEU A 377 17.55 11.12 -27.54
N ARG A 378 18.88 10.93 -27.53
CA ARG A 378 19.49 9.66 -27.94
C ARG A 378 19.47 8.71 -26.75
N PHE A 379 18.93 7.51 -26.94
CA PHE A 379 18.90 6.48 -25.92
C PHE A 379 19.01 5.08 -26.50
N CYS A 380 19.36 4.12 -25.64
CA CYS A 380 19.24 2.69 -25.92
C CYS A 380 18.33 2.11 -24.85
N ARG A 381 17.53 1.10 -25.24
CA ARG A 381 16.61 0.38 -24.35
C ARG A 381 16.95 -1.11 -24.31
N ASN A 382 16.80 -1.75 -23.15
CA ASN A 382 16.98 -3.19 -22.92
C ASN A 382 18.34 -3.72 -23.45
N ILE A 383 19.42 -3.08 -23.00
CA ILE A 383 20.78 -3.33 -23.47
C ILE A 383 21.35 -4.58 -22.81
N LYS A 384 21.52 -5.64 -23.60
CA LYS A 384 22.23 -6.88 -23.23
C LYS A 384 23.61 -7.00 -23.86
N SER A 385 23.88 -6.23 -24.89
CA SER A 385 25.19 -6.21 -25.56
C SER A 385 25.47 -4.92 -26.32
N PHE A 386 26.75 -4.56 -26.46
CA PHE A 386 27.22 -3.42 -27.25
C PHE A 386 27.79 -3.87 -28.60
N LYS A 387 27.25 -3.29 -29.67
CA LYS A 387 27.73 -3.42 -31.05
C LYS A 387 29.11 -2.79 -31.24
N ARG A 388 29.95 -3.45 -32.06
CA ARG A 388 31.29 -2.97 -32.45
C ARG A 388 31.50 -3.07 -33.95
N LYS A 389 32.35 -2.21 -34.50
CA LYS A 389 32.63 -2.15 -35.94
C LYS A 389 33.64 -3.23 -36.31
N GLY A 390 33.19 -4.24 -37.05
CA GLY A 390 34.04 -5.33 -37.54
C GLY A 390 34.54 -6.30 -36.47
N LEU A 391 33.91 -6.31 -35.29
CA LEU A 391 34.22 -7.18 -34.15
C LEU A 391 32.93 -7.76 -33.57
N ASP A 392 33.06 -8.82 -32.77
CA ASP A 392 31.93 -9.38 -32.02
C ASP A 392 31.35 -8.37 -31.02
N ASN A 393 30.04 -8.46 -30.80
CA ASN A 393 29.35 -7.66 -29.79
C ASN A 393 29.85 -8.03 -28.39
N ILE A 394 29.94 -7.04 -27.50
CA ILE A 394 30.29 -7.26 -26.10
C ILE A 394 28.99 -7.53 -25.33
N ASN A 395 28.80 -8.77 -24.87
CA ASN A 395 27.70 -9.12 -23.96
C ASN A 395 27.95 -8.53 -22.56
N ILE A 396 26.93 -7.87 -22.00
CA ILE A 396 26.95 -7.30 -20.65
C ILE A 396 25.91 -7.92 -19.71
N ASP A 397 24.99 -8.74 -20.23
CA ASP A 397 23.98 -9.46 -19.47
C ASP A 397 24.61 -10.66 -18.73
N ASN A 398 25.39 -10.33 -17.71
CA ASN A 398 26.18 -11.23 -16.88
C ASN A 398 26.42 -10.60 -15.49
N GLU A 399 27.13 -11.29 -14.62
CA GLU A 399 27.30 -10.87 -13.21
C GLU A 399 28.08 -9.56 -12.99
N VAL A 400 28.79 -9.09 -14.02
CA VAL A 400 29.63 -7.88 -13.96
C VAL A 400 28.78 -6.62 -14.09
N ALA A 401 27.86 -6.56 -15.06
CA ALA A 401 27.00 -5.40 -15.30
C ALA A 401 25.51 -5.76 -15.19
N GLY A 402 25.08 -6.75 -15.97
CA GLY A 402 23.67 -7.13 -16.16
C GLY A 402 23.00 -6.33 -17.28
N GLU A 403 21.80 -6.76 -17.69
CA GLU A 403 20.93 -5.99 -18.58
C GLU A 403 20.68 -4.58 -18.03
N ILE A 404 20.79 -3.56 -18.89
CA ILE A 404 20.50 -2.15 -18.56
C ILE A 404 19.20 -1.72 -19.26
N ASP A 405 18.22 -1.22 -18.52
CA ASP A 405 16.91 -0.88 -19.08
C ASP A 405 17.03 0.33 -20.00
N PHE A 406 17.73 1.38 -19.58
CA PHE A 406 18.00 2.57 -20.40
C PHE A 406 19.43 3.11 -20.27
N ILE A 407 19.99 3.52 -21.41
CA ILE A 407 21.16 4.41 -21.49
C ILE A 407 20.73 5.64 -22.28
N ILE A 408 20.72 6.82 -21.67
CA ILE A 408 20.28 8.08 -22.29
C ILE A 408 21.46 9.03 -22.37
N VAL A 409 21.62 9.70 -23.51
CA VAL A 409 22.69 10.67 -23.76
C VAL A 409 22.09 12.07 -23.77
N ASP A 410 22.39 12.83 -22.71
CA ASP A 410 22.03 14.24 -22.55
C ASP A 410 23.26 15.09 -22.94
N GLU A 411 23.30 15.52 -24.20
CA GLU A 411 24.44 16.27 -24.75
C GLU A 411 24.51 17.69 -24.20
N GLU A 412 23.37 18.29 -23.86
CA GLU A 412 23.30 19.65 -23.32
C GLU A 412 23.96 19.72 -21.94
N ARG A 413 23.66 18.73 -21.08
CA ARG A 413 24.26 18.63 -19.74
C ARG A 413 25.55 17.82 -19.70
N LYS A 414 25.95 17.22 -20.83
CA LYS A 414 27.10 16.32 -20.94
C LYS A 414 27.01 15.14 -19.97
N ARG A 415 25.87 14.46 -19.97
CA ARG A 415 25.60 13.31 -19.10
C ARG A 415 25.22 12.05 -19.88
N ILE A 416 25.67 10.91 -19.38
CA ILE A 416 25.19 9.58 -19.74
C ILE A 416 24.36 9.10 -18.55
N ILE A 417 23.04 9.03 -18.74
CA ILE A 417 22.13 8.55 -17.71
C ILE A 417 21.96 7.06 -17.90
N VAL A 418 22.31 6.29 -16.88
CA VAL A 418 22.10 4.85 -16.79
C VAL A 418 20.90 4.64 -15.87
N ALA A 419 19.81 4.12 -16.42
CA ALA A 419 18.55 4.04 -15.68
C ALA A 419 17.96 2.63 -15.70
N ASP A 420 17.41 2.26 -14.55
CA ASP A 420 16.60 1.06 -14.37
C ASP A 420 15.15 1.44 -14.07
N SER A 421 14.20 0.77 -14.71
CA SER A 421 12.78 0.91 -14.45
C SER A 421 12.37 0.01 -13.29
N LYS A 422 11.56 0.52 -12.37
CA LYS A 422 11.00 -0.23 -11.24
C LYS A 422 9.51 0.05 -11.13
N TYR A 423 8.71 -0.88 -11.65
CA TYR A 423 7.27 -0.86 -11.52
C TYR A 423 6.88 -1.36 -10.12
N ASN A 424 6.51 -0.43 -9.23
CA ASN A 424 6.19 -0.70 -7.84
C ASN A 424 4.70 -0.51 -7.56
N LYS A 425 4.18 -1.31 -6.63
CA LYS A 425 2.80 -1.16 -6.16
C LYS A 425 2.69 0.14 -5.38
N ALA A 426 1.73 0.99 -5.74
CA ALA A 426 1.47 2.23 -5.02
C ALA A 426 1.34 1.97 -3.51
N LYS A 427 2.14 2.70 -2.73
CA LYS A 427 2.15 2.69 -1.27
C LYS A 427 1.77 4.06 -0.76
N TYR A 428 1.03 4.13 0.34
CA TYR A 428 0.54 5.39 0.88
C TYR A 428 0.93 5.62 2.35
N GLU A 429 1.47 4.59 3.02
CA GLU A 429 1.87 4.66 4.43
C GLU A 429 3.33 4.23 4.62
N ALA A 430 3.94 4.67 5.73
CA ALA A 430 5.38 4.50 5.95
C ALA A 430 5.78 3.02 6.09
N VAL A 431 4.87 2.19 6.63
CA VAL A 431 5.02 0.72 6.64
C VAL A 431 5.22 0.18 5.22
N GLY A 432 4.43 0.65 4.26
CA GLY A 432 4.57 0.31 2.84
C GLY A 432 5.89 0.80 2.27
N PHE A 433 6.20 2.08 2.48
CA PHE A 433 7.44 2.68 1.98
C PHE A 433 8.70 2.00 2.51
N ARG A 434 8.68 1.49 3.75
CA ARG A 434 9.82 0.74 4.31
C ARG A 434 10.18 -0.49 3.50
N THR A 435 9.18 -1.19 2.95
CA THR A 435 9.42 -2.37 2.11
C THR A 435 10.14 -1.97 0.82
N ASP A 436 9.67 -0.91 0.17
CA ASP A 436 10.27 -0.39 -1.05
C ASP A 436 11.68 0.13 -0.79
N TYR A 437 11.84 1.00 0.23
CA TYR A 437 13.14 1.54 0.65
C TYR A 437 14.18 0.44 0.87
N THR A 438 13.80 -0.61 1.60
CA THR A 438 14.66 -1.77 1.84
C THR A 438 15.03 -2.50 0.55
N ASN A 439 14.08 -2.69 -0.38
CA ASN A 439 14.35 -3.32 -1.67
C ASN A 439 15.28 -2.48 -2.53
N PHE A 440 15.07 -1.15 -2.59
CA PHE A 440 15.96 -0.26 -3.32
C PHE A 440 17.38 -0.32 -2.74
N SER A 441 17.55 -0.03 -1.46
CA SER A 441 18.87 0.01 -0.81
C SER A 441 19.61 -1.32 -0.89
N ASN A 442 18.94 -2.45 -0.63
CA ASN A 442 19.64 -3.73 -0.51
C ASN A 442 19.75 -4.51 -1.83
N LYS A 443 18.84 -4.29 -2.79
CA LYS A 443 18.79 -5.09 -4.03
C LYS A 443 19.04 -4.27 -5.28
N TYR A 444 18.55 -3.04 -5.36
CA TYR A 444 18.59 -2.27 -6.61
C TYR A 444 19.81 -1.33 -6.67
N GLU A 445 20.17 -0.66 -5.58
CA GLU A 445 21.38 0.20 -5.52
C GLU A 445 22.65 -0.57 -5.92
N PRO A 446 22.93 -1.79 -5.40
CA PRO A 446 24.13 -2.51 -5.82
C PRO A 446 24.12 -2.91 -7.31
N LYS A 447 22.94 -3.09 -7.90
CA LYS A 447 22.80 -3.45 -9.32
C LYS A 447 23.03 -2.23 -10.21
N ILE A 448 22.42 -1.09 -9.89
CA ILE A 448 22.62 0.13 -10.69
C ILE A 448 24.06 0.64 -10.58
N LEU A 449 24.70 0.49 -9.41
CA LEU A 449 26.12 0.81 -9.23
C LEU A 449 27.01 0.05 -10.22
N LYS A 450 26.83 -1.27 -10.33
CA LYS A 450 27.57 -2.11 -11.31
C LYS A 450 27.40 -1.61 -12.74
N LYS A 451 26.17 -1.23 -13.11
CA LYS A 451 25.86 -0.71 -14.45
C LYS A 451 26.55 0.64 -14.69
N VAL A 452 26.46 1.56 -13.73
CA VAL A 452 27.12 2.88 -13.77
C VAL A 452 28.64 2.73 -13.86
N ASP A 453 29.24 1.86 -13.04
CA ASP A 453 30.68 1.60 -13.04
C ASP A 453 31.14 1.01 -14.37
N TRP A 454 30.37 0.07 -14.91
CA TRP A 454 30.69 -0.54 -16.21
C TRP A 454 30.67 0.52 -17.32
N ILE A 455 29.61 1.33 -17.40
CA ILE A 455 29.48 2.40 -18.41
C ILE A 455 30.58 3.45 -18.25
N SER A 456 30.89 3.84 -17.01
CA SER A 456 31.93 4.81 -16.69
C SER A 456 33.31 4.36 -17.16
N ASN A 457 33.63 3.08 -16.96
CA ASN A 457 34.90 2.49 -17.37
C ASN A 457 34.98 2.14 -18.86
N ASN A 458 33.84 2.10 -19.57
CA ASN A 458 33.74 1.63 -20.95
C ASN A 458 33.11 2.65 -21.91
N LYS A 459 33.20 3.96 -21.61
CA LYS A 459 32.61 5.04 -22.44
C LYS A 459 32.95 4.95 -23.93
N LEU A 460 34.16 4.51 -24.28
CA LEU A 460 34.57 4.33 -25.69
C LEU A 460 33.76 3.25 -26.41
N ILE A 461 33.44 2.14 -25.72
CA ILE A 461 32.59 1.07 -26.25
C ILE A 461 31.15 1.56 -26.41
N VAL A 462 30.65 2.29 -25.40
CA VAL A 462 29.31 2.89 -25.46
C VAL A 462 29.21 3.89 -26.62
N GLN A 463 30.25 4.70 -26.82
CA GLN A 463 30.34 5.65 -27.93
C GLN A 463 30.32 4.92 -29.27
N GLU A 464 31.18 3.90 -29.45
CA GLU A 464 31.22 3.09 -30.68
C GLU A 464 29.84 2.51 -31.00
N HIS A 465 29.16 1.96 -29.99
CA HIS A 465 27.81 1.43 -30.12
C HIS A 465 26.79 2.48 -30.59
N LEU A 466 26.77 3.65 -29.95
CA LEU A 466 25.87 4.75 -30.30
C LEU A 466 26.13 5.26 -31.72
N LYS A 467 27.40 5.40 -32.12
CA LYS A 467 27.77 5.77 -33.51
C LYS A 467 27.19 4.79 -34.52
N ILE A 468 27.22 3.49 -34.22
CA ILE A 468 26.66 2.43 -35.08
C ILE A 468 25.13 2.50 -35.13
N ILE A 469 24.45 2.62 -33.99
CA ILE A 469 22.98 2.62 -33.93
C ILE A 469 22.39 3.87 -34.58
N TYR A 470 22.96 5.04 -34.28
CA TYR A 470 22.46 6.31 -34.79
C TYR A 470 23.07 6.73 -36.14
N LYS A 471 24.11 6.04 -36.61
CA LYS A 471 24.86 6.37 -37.84
C LYS A 471 25.46 7.79 -37.80
N ILE A 472 26.03 8.18 -36.67
CA ILE A 472 26.64 9.49 -36.44
C ILE A 472 28.10 9.30 -36.06
N GLU A 473 29.04 9.63 -36.94
CA GLU A 473 30.48 9.41 -36.68
C GLU A 473 31.10 10.47 -35.75
N GLU A 474 30.46 11.63 -35.58
CA GLU A 474 31.01 12.77 -34.82
C GLU A 474 30.68 12.78 -33.32
N LEU A 475 29.89 11.83 -32.82
CA LEU A 475 29.53 11.76 -31.40
C LEU A 475 30.77 11.58 -30.49
N ASP A 476 30.96 12.46 -29.50
CA ASP A 476 32.00 12.33 -28.47
C ASP A 476 31.40 12.48 -27.07
N ILE A 477 31.32 11.35 -26.35
CA ILE A 477 30.82 11.26 -24.97
C ILE A 477 31.95 11.00 -23.97
N SER A 478 33.21 11.07 -24.38
CA SER A 478 34.36 10.70 -23.53
C SER A 478 34.45 11.51 -22.23
N LYS A 479 34.03 12.78 -22.29
CA LYS A 479 34.01 13.72 -21.16
C LYS A 479 32.68 13.80 -20.42
N PHE A 480 31.68 13.01 -20.81
CA PHE A 480 30.36 13.07 -20.18
C PHE A 480 30.42 12.43 -18.80
N GLU A 481 29.72 13.01 -17.83
CA GLU A 481 29.52 12.41 -16.52
C GLU A 481 28.51 11.26 -16.63
N VAL A 482 28.67 10.22 -15.81
CA VAL A 482 27.74 9.07 -15.83
C VAL A 482 26.94 9.13 -14.55
N GLU A 483 25.62 9.21 -14.68
CA GLU A 483 24.67 9.31 -13.57
C GLU A 483 23.78 8.06 -13.57
N GLY A 484 23.63 7.43 -12.40
CA GLY A 484 22.67 6.35 -12.20
C GLY A 484 21.36 6.90 -11.65
N LEU A 485 20.22 6.38 -12.12
CA LEU A 485 18.91 6.67 -11.53
C LEU A 485 17.92 5.52 -11.72
N PHE A 486 16.76 5.66 -11.09
CA PHE A 486 15.62 4.79 -11.31
C PHE A 486 14.45 5.56 -11.91
N PHE A 487 13.76 4.93 -12.87
CA PHE A 487 12.42 5.35 -13.26
C PHE A 487 11.40 4.54 -12.45
N ILE A 488 10.43 5.23 -11.86
CA ILE A 488 9.39 4.61 -11.02
C ILE A 488 8.00 5.05 -11.49
N ASN A 489 7.02 4.15 -11.39
CA ASN A 489 5.63 4.43 -11.75
C ASN A 489 4.85 5.15 -10.63
N THR A 490 5.30 5.06 -9.39
CA THR A 490 4.61 5.59 -8.20
C THR A 490 5.62 6.12 -7.18
N PRO A 491 5.30 7.18 -6.43
CA PRO A 491 6.17 7.70 -5.37
C PRO A 491 6.52 6.66 -4.30
N THR A 492 7.70 6.82 -3.72
CA THR A 492 8.16 6.03 -2.58
C THR A 492 9.13 6.84 -1.74
N PHE A 493 9.27 6.56 -0.44
CA PHE A 493 10.21 7.28 0.43
C PHE A 493 11.66 7.26 -0.10
N TYR A 494 12.05 6.22 -0.84
CA TYR A 494 13.38 6.14 -1.45
C TYR A 494 13.71 7.32 -2.36
N MET A 495 12.72 7.93 -3.02
CA MET A 495 12.96 9.10 -3.88
C MET A 495 13.48 10.33 -3.11
N PHE A 496 13.30 10.36 -1.79
CA PHE A 496 13.73 11.46 -0.92
C PHE A 496 15.03 11.17 -0.17
N ASN A 497 15.37 9.90 0.02
CA ASN A 497 16.48 9.51 0.91
C ASN A 497 17.36 8.37 0.35
N GLY A 498 17.25 8.08 -0.94
CA GLY A 498 18.07 7.08 -1.64
C GLY A 498 19.46 7.62 -1.97
N ASN A 499 20.39 6.73 -2.34
CA ASN A 499 21.70 7.18 -2.85
C ASN A 499 21.66 7.52 -4.34
N TYR A 500 20.69 6.97 -5.07
CA TYR A 500 20.39 7.31 -6.46
C TYR A 500 19.03 7.96 -6.56
N LYS A 501 18.87 8.90 -7.50
CA LYS A 501 17.59 9.54 -7.78
C LYS A 501 16.57 8.50 -8.24
N ALA A 502 15.32 8.68 -7.84
CA ALA A 502 14.20 7.93 -8.38
C ALA A 502 13.17 8.93 -8.90
N ILE A 503 12.91 8.87 -10.21
CA ILE A 503 12.14 9.87 -10.96
C ILE A 503 10.82 9.23 -11.39
N THR A 504 9.70 9.87 -11.03
CA THR A 504 8.38 9.45 -11.50
C THR A 504 8.17 9.86 -12.96
N LEU A 505 7.21 9.24 -13.65
CA LEU A 505 6.86 9.63 -15.02
C LEU A 505 6.48 11.12 -15.14
N ASN A 506 5.79 11.69 -14.16
CA ASN A 506 5.43 13.12 -14.20
C ASN A 506 6.62 14.04 -13.99
N GLN A 507 7.63 13.58 -13.24
CA GLN A 507 8.84 14.35 -12.97
C GLN A 507 9.85 14.23 -14.11
N LEU A 508 9.74 13.21 -14.96
CA LEU A 508 10.70 12.91 -16.01
C LEU A 508 10.88 14.07 -17.00
N ASP A 509 9.77 14.70 -17.42
CA ASP A 509 9.84 15.81 -18.37
C ASP A 509 10.62 17.01 -17.83
N ASN A 510 10.40 17.33 -16.56
CA ASN A 510 11.12 18.39 -15.86
C ASN A 510 12.57 17.98 -15.58
N TYR A 511 12.80 16.74 -15.16
CA TYR A 511 14.14 16.19 -14.92
C TYR A 511 15.03 16.23 -16.17
N LEU A 512 14.47 16.10 -17.37
CA LEU A 512 15.20 16.18 -18.63
C LEU A 512 15.32 17.63 -19.18
N SER A 513 14.71 18.63 -18.54
CA SER A 513 14.78 20.03 -18.99
C SER A 513 16.08 20.70 -18.56
N SER A 514 16.80 21.42 -19.43
CA SER A 514 18.06 22.07 -19.05
C SER A 514 17.98 23.05 -17.86
N GLU A 515 16.78 23.52 -17.53
CA GLU A 515 16.49 24.34 -16.34
C GLU A 515 16.25 23.55 -15.05
N TYR A 516 16.30 22.22 -15.09
CA TYR A 516 16.07 21.37 -13.92
C TYR A 516 16.99 21.76 -12.77
N GLN A 517 16.38 22.04 -11.63
CA GLN A 517 17.07 22.21 -10.36
C GLN A 517 16.53 21.18 -9.39
N GLU A 518 17.46 20.51 -8.72
CA GLU A 518 17.11 19.63 -7.62
C GLU A 518 16.47 20.46 -6.51
N GLU A 519 15.38 19.94 -5.96
CA GLU A 519 14.65 20.61 -4.92
C GLU A 519 15.51 20.76 -3.66
N LYS A 520 15.30 21.86 -2.91
CA LYS A 520 15.93 22.08 -1.61
C LYS A 520 14.87 22.38 -0.57
N VAL A 521 14.96 21.72 0.57
CA VAL A 521 14.07 21.97 1.72
C VAL A 521 14.61 23.14 2.51
N LYS A 522 13.74 24.12 2.81
CA LYS A 522 14.10 25.25 3.65
C LYS A 522 13.90 24.86 5.11
N TYR A 523 14.92 24.99 5.94
CA TYR A 523 14.83 24.71 7.37
C TYR A 523 15.34 25.92 8.18
N THR A 524 14.60 26.33 9.19
CA THR A 524 15.04 27.34 10.15
C THR A 524 15.30 26.65 11.50
N SER A 525 16.51 26.75 12.04
CA SER A 525 16.82 26.20 13.36
C SER A 525 16.16 27.00 14.48
N GLU A 526 16.15 26.43 15.69
CA GLU A 526 15.67 27.11 16.90
C GLU A 526 16.42 28.43 17.19
N GLU A 527 17.67 28.52 16.73
CA GLU A 527 18.50 29.74 16.82
C GLU A 527 18.19 30.78 15.73
N GLY A 528 17.23 30.50 14.84
CA GLY A 528 16.84 31.38 13.74
C GLY A 528 17.75 31.32 12.50
N GLN A 529 18.64 30.33 12.42
CA GLN A 529 19.53 30.16 11.26
C GLN A 529 18.80 29.41 10.14
N ASN A 530 18.93 29.90 8.90
CA ASN A 530 18.32 29.28 7.72
C ASN A 530 19.29 28.33 7.03
N TYR A 531 18.82 27.13 6.72
CA TYR A 531 19.53 26.10 5.97
C TYR A 531 18.75 25.68 4.74
N LEU A 532 19.46 25.26 3.71
CA LEU A 532 18.92 24.58 2.54
C LEU A 532 19.39 23.13 2.58
N ILE A 533 18.47 22.21 2.82
CA ILE A 533 18.74 20.77 2.85
C ILE A 533 18.62 20.22 1.43
N GLU A 534 19.64 19.49 1.00
CA GLU A 534 19.73 18.86 -0.32
C GLU A 534 19.46 17.35 -0.21
N HIS A 535 19.15 16.71 -1.34
CA HIS A 535 18.99 15.26 -1.38
C HIS A 535 20.33 14.55 -1.06
N PRO A 536 20.34 13.49 -0.23
CA PRO A 536 19.22 12.87 0.46
C PRO A 536 18.74 13.68 1.69
N TYR A 537 17.43 13.96 1.76
CA TYR A 537 16.84 14.97 2.67
C TYR A 537 16.69 14.53 4.14
N PHE A 538 17.10 13.31 4.48
CA PHE A 538 16.98 12.74 5.83
C PHE A 538 18.32 12.13 6.29
N LYS A 539 19.43 12.82 6.03
CA LYS A 539 20.78 12.42 6.49
C LYS A 539 21.49 13.55 7.25
#